data_AF-A0A9X2P483-F1
#
_entry.id   AF-A0A9X2P483-F1
#
_cell.length_a   1.000
_cell.length_b   1.000
_cell.length_c   1.000
_cell.angle_alpha   90.00
_cell.angle_beta   90.00
_cell.angle_gamma   90.00
#
_symmetry.space_group_name_H-M   'P 1'
#
loop_
_entity.id
_entity.type
_entity.pdbx_description
1 polymer ?
#
loop_
_entity_poly.entity_id
_entity_poly.type
_entity_poly.pdbx_seq_one_letter_code
_entity_poly.pdbx_strand_id
1 'polypeptide(L)' 'LLTACYGEVFDEPLADEGRSIIASWSVASLTAEQQEAVDEFQNVVDNPYPWEEVE' A
#
# COMPACT_ATOMS: atom_id res chain seq x y z
N LEU A 1 -0.49 5.81 -7.43
CA LEU A 1 0.68 6.71 -7.45
C LEU A 1 1.50 6.55 -6.18
N LEU A 2 0.98 6.84 -4.98
CA LEU A 2 1.73 6.67 -3.71
C LEU A 2 2.30 5.26 -3.52
N THR A 3 1.50 4.21 -3.72
CA THR A 3 1.96 2.81 -3.66
C THR A 3 3.14 2.54 -4.60
N ALA A 4 3.04 2.98 -5.86
CA ALA A 4 4.11 2.83 -6.83
C ALA A 4 5.36 3.65 -6.46
N CYS A 5 5.20 4.89 -5.98
CA CYS A 5 6.32 5.70 -5.52
C CYS A 5 7.01 5.06 -4.31
N TYR A 6 6.25 4.58 -3.33
CA TYR A 6 6.77 3.89 -2.16
C TYR A 6 7.55 2.62 -2.56
N GLY A 7 7.03 1.80 -3.47
CA GLY A 7 7.75 0.59 -3.93
C GLY A 7 9.07 0.86 -4.65
N GLU A 8 9.29 2.07 -5.18
CA GLU A 8 10.54 2.45 -5.85
C GLU A 8 11.57 3.09 -4.91
N VAL A 9 11.11 3.89 -3.93
CA VAL A 9 12.01 4.68 -3.06
C VAL A 9 12.04 4.21 -1.60
N PHE A 10 11.08 3.40 -1.17
CA PHE A 10 10.91 2.90 0.20
C PHE A 10 10.88 4.00 1.27
N ASP A 11 10.37 5.18 0.91
CA ASP A 11 10.30 6.33 1.79
C ASP A 11 9.06 6.25 2.70
N GLU A 12 9.28 6.07 4.00
CA GLU A 12 8.22 5.86 4.99
C GLU A 12 7.09 6.92 4.99
N PRO A 13 7.37 8.23 4.79
CA PRO A 13 6.32 9.24 4.66
C PRO A 13 5.31 8.96 3.54
N LEU A 14 5.71 8.30 2.45
CA LEU A 14 4.79 7.90 1.37
C LEU A 14 3.84 6.78 1.83
N ALA A 15 4.36 5.82 2.61
CA ALA A 15 3.55 4.78 3.20
C ALA A 15 2.59 5.35 4.26
N ASP A 16 3.04 6.31 5.06
CA ASP A 16 2.19 6.98 6.05
C ASP A 16 1.07 7.80 5.41
N GLU A 17 1.34 8.49 4.30
CA GLU A 17 0.31 9.16 3.52
C GLU A 17 -0.69 8.16 2.92
N GLY A 18 -0.19 7.03 2.37
CA GLY A 18 -1.04 5.94 1.89
C GLY A 18 -1.96 5.37 2.97
N ARG A 19 -1.41 5.08 4.15
CA ARG A 19 -2.17 4.62 5.33
C ARG A 19 -3.23 5.63 5.77
N SER A 20 -2.90 6.92 5.76
CA SER A 20 -3.84 7.99 6.11
C SER A 20 -5.02 8.07 5.15
N ILE A 21 -4.77 7.96 3.83
CA ILE A 21 -5.81 7.96 2.81
C ILE A 21 -6.71 6.72 2.95
N ILE A 22 -6.11 5.53 3.10
CA ILE A 22 -6.88 4.29 3.28
C ILE A 22 -7.75 4.35 4.55
N ALA A 23 -7.20 4.86 5.65
CA ALA A 23 -7.96 5.04 6.90
C ALA A 23 -9.11 6.06 6.78
N SER A 24 -9.05 6.98 5.81
CA SER A 24 -10.13 7.92 5.54
C SER A 24 -11.31 7.30 4.77
N TRP A 25 -11.14 6.09 4.21
CA TRP A 25 -12.19 5.40 3.49
C TRP A 25 -13.19 4.72 4.44
N SER A 26 -14.46 4.73 4.06
CA SER A 26 -15.50 4.00 4.78
C SER A 26 -15.35 2.50 4.51
N VAL A 27 -14.85 1.77 5.51
CA VAL A 27 -14.63 0.31 5.44
C VAL A 27 -15.92 -0.46 5.10
N ALA A 28 -17.08 0.08 5.45
CA ALA A 28 -18.38 -0.55 5.15
C ALA A 28 -18.80 -0.42 3.67
N SER A 29 -18.08 0.36 2.86
CA SER A 29 -18.51 0.74 1.51
C SER A 29 -17.35 1.04 0.56
N LEU A 30 -16.31 0.21 0.57
CA LEU A 30 -15.22 0.32 -0.40
C LEU A 30 -15.71 -0.05 -1.80
N THR A 31 -15.26 0.70 -2.82
CA THR A 31 -15.41 0.27 -4.21
C THR A 31 -14.42 -0.86 -4.51
N ALA A 32 -14.62 -1.57 -5.63
CA ALA A 32 -13.71 -2.63 -6.05
C ALA A 32 -12.29 -2.09 -6.26
N GLU A 33 -12.17 -0.89 -6.84
CA GLU A 33 -10.89 -0.23 -7.09
C GLU A 33 -10.20 0.22 -5.80
N GLN A 34 -10.98 0.65 -4.79
CA GLN A 34 -10.42 0.96 -3.47
C GLN A 34 -9.91 -0.31 -2.78
N GLN A 35 -10.66 -1.41 -2.86
CA GLN A 35 -10.20 -2.69 -2.31
C GLN A 35 -8.91 -3.17 -2.99
N GLU A 36 -8.85 -3.11 -4.33
CA GLU A 36 -7.64 -3.44 -5.08
C GLU A 36 -6.45 -2.56 -4.66
N ALA A 37 -6.68 -1.25 -4.47
CA ALA A 37 -5.64 -0.34 -4.01
C ALA A 37 -5.16 -0.62 -2.57
N VAL A 38 -6.04 -1.07 -1.66
CA VAL A 38 -5.64 -1.53 -0.31
C VAL A 38 -4.76 -2.77 -0.44
N ASP A 39 -5.19 -3.76 -1.21
CA ASP A 39 -4.49 -5.04 -1.33
C ASP A 39 -3.10 -4.85 -1.97
N GLU A 40 -3.01 -4.03 -3.02
CA GLU A 40 -1.73 -3.67 -3.66
C GLU A 40 -0.80 -2.93 -2.68
N PHE A 41 -1.33 -1.95 -1.96
CA PHE A 41 -0.55 -1.19 -0.97
C PHE A 41 -0.01 -2.10 0.14
N GLN A 42 -0.85 -2.98 0.68
CA GLN A 42 -0.47 -3.91 1.73
C GLN A 42 0.62 -4.88 1.24
N ASN A 43 0.50 -5.41 0.01
CA ASN A 43 1.50 -6.29 -0.58
C ASN A 43 2.88 -5.61 -0.68
N VAL A 44 2.94 -4.38 -1.19
CA VAL A 44 4.20 -3.65 -1.35
C VAL A 44 4.82 -3.30 0.01
N VAL A 45 4.02 -2.96 1.02
CA VAL A 45 4.49 -2.64 2.37
C VAL A 45 4.97 -3.88 3.14
N ASP A 46 4.24 -4.99 3.04
CA ASP A 46 4.60 -6.22 3.75
C ASP A 46 5.75 -6.98 3.07
N ASN A 47 5.94 -6.73 1.78
CA ASN A 47 6.98 -7.36 0.98
C ASN A 47 7.84 -6.32 0.23
N PRO A 48 8.65 -5.51 0.95
CA PRO A 48 9.48 -4.48 0.34
C PRO A 48 10.61 -5.05 -0.53
N TYR A 49 10.98 -6.32 -0.33
CA TYR A 49 11.95 -7.03 -1.18
C TYR A 49 11.32 -8.27 -1.82
N PRO A 50 10.50 -8.13 -2.88
CA PRO A 50 9.79 -9.26 -3.49
C PRO A 50 10.68 -10.36 -4.07
N TRP A 51 11.96 -10.05 -4.26
CA TRP A 51 12.98 -10.96 -4.81
C TRP A 51 13.84 -11.62 -3.73
N GLU A 52 13.68 -11.26 -2.45
CA GLU A 52 14.33 -11.97 -1.34
C GLU A 52 13.48 -13.21 -1.02
N GLU A 53 14.04 -14.40 -1.24
CA GLU A 53 13.40 -15.62 -0.74
C GLU A 53 13.48 -15.61 0.79
N VAL A 54 12.34 -15.75 1.46
CA VAL A 54 12.28 -15.92 2.92
C VAL A 54 12.88 -17.31 3.25
N GLU A 55 13.98 -17.35 3.99
CA GLU A 55 14.59 -18.62 4.48
C GLU A 55 13.65 -19.43 5.38
#